data_AF-A0A3L8C5R8-F1
#
_entry.id   AF-A0A3L8C5R8-F1
#
_cell.length_a   1.000
_cell.length_b   1.000
_cell.length_c   1.000
_cell.angle_alpha   90.00
_cell.angle_beta   90.00
_cell.angle_gamma   90.00
#
_symmetry.space_group_name_H-M   'P 1'
#
loop_
_entity.id
_entity.type
_entity.pdbx_description
1 polymer ?
#
loop_
_entity_poly.entity_id
_entity_poly.type
_entity_poly.pdbx_seq_one_letter_code
_entity_poly.pdbx_strand_id
1 'polypeptide(L)'
;AGFTPEFPGRDQFKGEIIHPQHWPEDLDYSGKKVVVIGSGATAVTLIPAMADKTAHITMLQRSPSYVATVPLRDKMSNKLRKYLPAKLVYRMARTRNVGFQMLFYKLARAKPKAIRRLLLAQVRRQVGENFDMKHFSPKYNPWDERLCAVPNGDLFKAIRQGKASVVTDHIETFTEKGILLKSGQELEADIIITATGLDLQLMGGMELEMDGKPLDMSKTMNYKGVMFRDVPNFAMVFGYTNASWTLKADITLEYLCRLLKLMDKKGMQQVTPRLTERGVEELPFLDMQSGYVKRALPKLPKQGNKAPWKLHQNYAMDMAMLRFGEVDDGVMTFSNPN
;
A
#
# COMPACT_ATOMS: atom_id res chain seq x y z
N ALA A 1 -1.53 -3.26 13.44
CA ALA A 1 -2.50 -4.37 13.47
C ALA A 1 -3.46 -4.28 12.28
N GLY A 2 -4.28 -5.31 12.06
CA GLY A 2 -5.42 -5.24 11.14
C GLY A 2 -6.49 -4.28 11.63
N PHE A 3 -7.14 -3.56 10.72
CA PHE A 3 -8.22 -2.65 11.09
C PHE A 3 -9.55 -3.38 11.01
N THR A 4 -10.23 -3.52 12.15
CA THR A 4 -11.59 -4.06 12.23
C THR A 4 -12.52 -2.93 12.67
N PRO A 5 -13.41 -2.43 11.79
CA PRO A 5 -14.42 -1.47 12.20
C PRO A 5 -15.48 -2.16 13.09
N GLU A 6 -16.20 -1.36 13.86
CA GLU A 6 -17.39 -1.84 14.55
C GLU A 6 -18.48 -2.19 13.52
N PHE A 7 -19.12 -3.33 13.72
CA PHE A 7 -20.24 -3.80 12.91
C PHE A 7 -21.46 -3.99 13.82
N PRO A 8 -22.56 -3.27 13.60
CA PRO A 8 -23.79 -3.48 14.36
C PRO A 8 -24.26 -4.94 14.25
N GLY A 9 -24.74 -5.51 15.36
CA GLY A 9 -25.26 -6.88 15.40
C GLY A 9 -24.22 -7.98 15.22
N ARG A 10 -22.92 -7.67 15.22
CA ARG A 10 -21.83 -8.64 15.00
C ARG A 10 -21.98 -9.91 15.85
N ASP A 11 -22.35 -9.75 17.12
CA ASP A 11 -22.46 -10.85 18.09
C ASP A 11 -23.68 -11.74 17.86
N GLN A 12 -24.60 -11.35 16.97
CA GLN A 12 -25.78 -12.14 16.60
C GLN A 12 -25.46 -13.18 15.53
N PHE A 13 -24.40 -12.98 14.74
CA PHE A 13 -24.07 -13.87 13.63
C PHE A 13 -23.65 -15.25 14.15
N LYS A 14 -24.33 -16.29 13.68
CA LYS A 14 -24.11 -17.67 14.14
C LYS A 14 -22.98 -18.40 13.40
N GLY A 15 -22.49 -17.84 12.30
CA GLY A 15 -21.37 -18.37 11.53
C GLY A 15 -20.01 -17.86 12.04
N GLU A 16 -18.97 -18.09 11.24
CA GLU A 16 -17.59 -17.73 11.60
C GLU A 16 -17.19 -16.35 11.07
N ILE A 17 -16.60 -15.49 11.90
CA ILE A 17 -16.04 -14.20 11.47
C ILE A 17 -14.52 -14.24 11.52
N ILE A 18 -13.88 -14.09 10.37
CA ILE A 18 -12.44 -14.27 10.22
C ILE A 18 -11.79 -12.97 9.77
N HIS A 19 -10.78 -12.54 10.51
CA HIS A 19 -9.93 -11.44 10.07
C HIS A 19 -8.73 -12.01 9.29
N PRO A 20 -8.43 -11.57 8.06
CA PRO A 20 -7.39 -12.19 7.22
C PRO A 20 -5.97 -12.25 7.79
N GLN A 21 -5.62 -11.39 8.75
CA GLN A 21 -4.32 -11.46 9.44
C GLN A 21 -4.22 -12.60 10.48
N HIS A 22 -5.36 -13.12 10.92
CA HIS A 22 -5.48 -14.18 11.92
C HIS A 22 -6.23 -15.35 11.30
N TRP A 23 -5.76 -15.76 10.11
CA TRP A 23 -6.39 -16.83 9.34
C TRP A 23 -6.22 -18.18 10.06
N PRO A 24 -7.30 -18.91 10.40
CA PRO A 24 -7.18 -20.22 11.02
C PRO A 24 -6.55 -21.23 10.05
N GLU A 25 -5.60 -22.04 10.52
CA GLU A 25 -4.88 -23.00 9.68
C GLU A 25 -5.78 -24.13 9.16
N ASP A 26 -6.79 -24.50 9.94
CA ASP A 26 -7.72 -25.61 9.73
C ASP A 26 -9.10 -25.17 9.20
N LEU A 27 -9.22 -23.92 8.72
CA LEU A 27 -10.49 -23.40 8.20
C LEU A 27 -10.97 -24.20 6.97
N ASP A 28 -12.08 -24.92 7.12
CA ASP A 28 -12.81 -25.51 6.00
C ASP A 28 -13.93 -24.59 5.51
N TYR A 29 -13.77 -24.11 4.29
CA TYR A 29 -14.74 -23.26 3.57
C TYR A 29 -15.38 -23.99 2.37
N SER A 30 -15.18 -25.29 2.26
CA SER A 30 -15.71 -26.12 1.16
C SER A 30 -17.24 -26.16 1.22
N GLY A 31 -17.91 -25.86 0.12
CA GLY A 31 -19.38 -25.83 0.05
C GLY A 31 -20.06 -24.76 0.90
N LYS A 32 -19.31 -23.85 1.53
CA LYS A 32 -19.86 -22.77 2.35
C LYS A 32 -20.17 -21.51 1.53
N LYS A 33 -21.15 -20.72 1.96
CA LYS A 33 -21.40 -19.35 1.49
C LYS A 33 -20.46 -18.40 2.24
N VAL A 34 -19.67 -17.62 1.50
CA VAL A 34 -18.66 -16.72 2.09
C VAL A 34 -18.93 -15.28 1.68
N VAL A 35 -18.92 -14.35 2.63
CA VAL A 35 -18.95 -12.92 2.35
C VAL A 35 -17.62 -12.28 2.76
N VAL A 36 -16.93 -11.66 1.81
CA VAL A 36 -15.68 -10.93 2.04
C VAL A 36 -15.97 -9.44 2.07
N ILE A 37 -15.83 -8.81 3.25
CA ILE A 37 -16.04 -7.38 3.45
C ILE A 37 -14.75 -6.63 3.09
N GLY A 38 -14.79 -5.88 1.99
CA GLY A 38 -13.69 -5.06 1.50
C GLY A 38 -13.44 -5.22 0.01
N SER A 39 -12.77 -4.24 -0.59
CA SER A 39 -12.40 -4.21 -2.02
C SER A 39 -10.91 -3.93 -2.23
N GLY A 40 -10.12 -4.05 -1.16
CA GLY A 40 -8.67 -3.84 -1.21
C GLY A 40 -7.92 -5.04 -1.77
N ALA A 41 -6.59 -4.96 -1.74
CA ALA A 41 -5.71 -6.01 -2.26
C ALA A 41 -6.03 -7.39 -1.68
N THR A 42 -6.25 -7.48 -0.37
CA THR A 42 -6.58 -8.74 0.32
C THR A 42 -7.84 -9.39 -0.26
N ALA A 43 -8.93 -8.65 -0.46
CA ALA A 43 -10.16 -9.18 -1.02
C ALA A 43 -9.97 -9.65 -2.47
N VAL A 44 -9.30 -8.81 -3.29
CA VAL A 44 -9.01 -9.11 -4.70
C VAL A 44 -8.19 -10.39 -4.89
N THR A 45 -7.30 -10.73 -3.95
CA THR A 45 -6.49 -11.95 -4.03
C THR A 45 -7.17 -13.16 -3.36
N LEU A 46 -7.91 -12.93 -2.28
CA LEU A 46 -8.52 -14.00 -1.49
C LEU A 46 -9.70 -14.65 -2.22
N ILE A 47 -10.57 -13.83 -2.80
CA ILE A 47 -11.77 -14.31 -3.50
C ILE A 47 -11.45 -15.32 -4.61
N PRO A 48 -10.59 -15.01 -5.60
CA PRO A 48 -10.28 -15.98 -6.65
C PRO A 48 -9.57 -17.22 -6.12
N ALA A 49 -8.82 -17.14 -5.02
CA ALA A 49 -8.17 -18.30 -4.41
C ALA A 49 -9.15 -19.23 -3.69
N MET A 50 -10.28 -18.71 -3.21
CA MET A 50 -11.31 -19.47 -2.49
C MET A 50 -12.46 -19.95 -3.38
N ALA A 51 -12.80 -19.19 -4.42
CA ALA A 51 -14.04 -19.32 -5.18
C ALA A 51 -14.33 -20.74 -5.73
N ASP A 52 -13.29 -21.52 -6.02
CA ASP A 52 -13.45 -22.88 -6.57
C ASP A 52 -13.94 -23.91 -5.54
N LYS A 53 -13.77 -23.66 -4.23
CA LYS A 53 -14.19 -24.58 -3.17
C LYS A 53 -15.46 -24.15 -2.44
N THR A 54 -15.75 -22.85 -2.39
CA THR A 54 -16.97 -22.33 -1.76
C THR A 54 -18.22 -22.72 -2.55
N ALA A 55 -19.39 -22.82 -1.89
CA ALA A 55 -20.66 -22.87 -2.64
C ALA A 55 -20.90 -21.57 -3.40
N HIS A 56 -20.61 -20.43 -2.76
CA HIS A 56 -20.59 -19.11 -3.41
C HIS A 56 -19.77 -18.13 -2.58
N ILE A 57 -19.08 -17.18 -3.24
CA ILE A 57 -18.34 -16.12 -2.55
C ILE A 57 -18.74 -14.73 -3.03
N THR A 58 -19.07 -13.84 -2.10
CA THR A 58 -19.51 -12.48 -2.40
C THR A 58 -18.52 -11.45 -1.88
N MET A 59 -18.00 -10.59 -2.75
CA MET A 59 -17.28 -9.38 -2.35
C MET A 59 -18.30 -8.30 -1.94
N LEU A 60 -18.37 -7.96 -0.66
CA LEU A 60 -19.15 -6.83 -0.18
C LEU A 60 -18.24 -5.60 -0.03
N GLN A 61 -18.53 -4.52 -0.75
CA GLN A 61 -17.73 -3.31 -0.71
C GLN A 61 -18.58 -2.06 -0.52
N ARG A 62 -18.10 -1.14 0.32
CA ARG A 62 -18.73 0.19 0.47
C ARG A 62 -18.42 1.10 -0.70
N SER A 63 -17.17 1.07 -1.15
CA SER A 63 -16.67 1.89 -2.25
C SER A 63 -15.79 1.04 -3.15
N PRO A 64 -16.01 1.07 -4.47
CA PRO A 64 -15.19 0.30 -5.40
C PRO A 64 -13.77 0.87 -5.45
N SER A 65 -12.81 -0.03 -5.68
CA SER A 65 -11.40 0.31 -5.92
C SER A 65 -11.05 0.22 -7.40
N TYR A 66 -10.07 1.00 -7.85
CA TYR A 66 -9.52 0.76 -9.18
C TYR A 66 -8.75 -0.56 -9.19
N VAL A 67 -9.04 -1.38 -10.19
CA VAL A 67 -8.40 -2.68 -10.40
C VAL A 67 -7.68 -2.70 -11.74
N ALA A 68 -6.51 -3.31 -11.78
CA ALA A 68 -5.73 -3.49 -13.01
C ALA A 68 -5.27 -4.94 -13.10
N THR A 69 -5.46 -5.56 -14.27
CA THR A 69 -4.94 -6.92 -14.52
C THR A 69 -3.45 -6.88 -14.73
N VAL A 70 -2.70 -7.70 -13.99
CA VAL A 70 -1.26 -7.82 -14.14
C VAL A 70 -0.89 -9.27 -14.48
N PRO A 71 0.01 -9.50 -15.46
CA PRO A 71 0.46 -10.85 -15.74
C PRO A 71 1.36 -11.34 -14.61
N LEU A 72 1.12 -12.57 -14.12
CA LEU A 72 1.94 -13.17 -13.07
C LEU A 72 3.38 -13.47 -13.56
N ARG A 73 3.53 -13.76 -14.85
CA ARG A 73 4.81 -14.10 -15.47
C ARG A 73 5.17 -13.09 -16.56
N ASP A 74 6.41 -12.59 -16.49
CA ASP A 74 6.99 -11.79 -17.55
C ASP A 74 7.50 -12.69 -18.69
N LYS A 75 6.61 -13.02 -19.63
CA LYS A 75 6.92 -13.87 -20.78
C LYS A 75 8.09 -13.32 -21.62
N MET A 76 8.23 -11.99 -21.70
CA MET A 76 9.30 -11.35 -22.46
C MET A 76 10.66 -11.63 -21.80
N SER A 77 10.77 -11.36 -20.50
CA SER A 77 12.01 -11.63 -19.76
C SER A 77 12.33 -13.13 -19.72
N ASN A 78 11.33 -14.00 -19.58
CA ASN A 78 11.54 -15.46 -19.60
C ASN A 78 12.07 -15.96 -20.95
N LYS A 79 11.64 -15.36 -22.08
CA LYS A 79 12.22 -15.67 -23.39
C LYS A 79 13.65 -15.14 -23.53
N LEU A 80 13.91 -13.90 -23.08
CA LEU A 80 15.25 -13.30 -23.15
C LEU A 80 16.29 -14.04 -22.31
N ARG A 81 15.90 -14.63 -21.18
CA ARG A 81 16.78 -15.48 -20.34
C ARG A 81 17.34 -16.71 -21.07
N LYS A 82 16.74 -17.12 -22.20
CA LYS A 82 17.27 -18.21 -23.03
C LYS A 82 18.50 -17.80 -23.83
N TYR A 83 18.68 -16.51 -24.09
CA TYR A 83 19.69 -15.99 -25.03
C TYR A 83 20.66 -14.99 -24.40
N LEU A 84 20.32 -14.41 -23.26
CA LEU A 84 21.11 -13.37 -22.59
C LEU A 84 21.42 -13.74 -21.14
N PRO A 85 22.55 -13.27 -20.58
CA PRO A 85 22.89 -13.50 -19.18
C PRO A 85 21.79 -13.03 -18.23
N ALA A 86 21.49 -13.82 -17.20
CA ALA A 86 20.39 -13.56 -16.26
C ALA A 86 20.47 -12.18 -15.60
N LYS A 87 21.68 -11.70 -15.26
CA LYS A 87 21.90 -10.36 -14.70
C LYS A 87 21.50 -9.24 -15.66
N LEU A 88 21.81 -9.38 -16.95
CA LEU A 88 21.45 -8.39 -17.96
C LEU A 88 19.93 -8.36 -18.16
N VAL A 89 19.29 -9.53 -18.27
CA VAL A 89 17.82 -9.63 -18.40
C VAL A 89 17.13 -9.04 -17.17
N TYR A 90 17.62 -9.34 -15.97
CA TYR A 90 17.10 -8.75 -14.74
C TYR A 90 17.21 -7.21 -14.75
N ARG A 91 18.38 -6.65 -15.12
CA ARG A 91 18.57 -5.20 -15.21
C ARG A 91 17.60 -4.57 -16.20
N MET A 92 17.45 -5.14 -17.40
CA MET A 92 16.51 -4.64 -18.41
C MET A 92 15.06 -4.70 -17.90
N ALA A 93 14.65 -5.84 -17.34
CA ALA A 93 13.30 -6.03 -16.82
C ALA A 93 12.98 -5.06 -15.67
N ARG A 94 13.92 -4.89 -14.73
CA ARG A 94 13.81 -3.96 -13.60
C ARG A 94 13.68 -2.53 -14.11
N THR A 95 14.57 -2.08 -14.99
CA THR A 95 14.52 -0.73 -15.57
C THR A 95 13.21 -0.49 -16.32
N ARG A 96 12.78 -1.44 -17.16
CA ARG A 96 11.51 -1.35 -17.90
C ARG A 96 10.32 -1.23 -16.96
N ASN A 97 10.23 -2.10 -15.95
CA ASN A 97 9.08 -2.14 -15.04
C ASN A 97 9.02 -0.90 -14.14
N VAL A 98 10.16 -0.46 -13.61
CA VAL A 98 10.26 0.77 -12.82
C VAL A 98 9.87 1.98 -13.67
N GLY A 99 10.42 2.09 -14.89
CA GLY A 99 10.11 3.17 -15.82
C GLY A 99 8.63 3.18 -16.22
N PHE A 100 8.05 2.02 -16.52
CA PHE A 100 6.63 1.88 -16.84
C PHE A 100 5.75 2.30 -15.65
N GLN A 101 6.05 1.86 -14.44
CA GLN A 101 5.29 2.22 -13.25
C GLN A 101 5.35 3.74 -12.97
N MET A 102 6.53 4.33 -13.07
CA MET A 102 6.71 5.78 -12.91
C MET A 102 5.95 6.57 -13.99
N LEU A 103 6.04 6.15 -15.25
CA LEU A 103 5.32 6.77 -16.36
C LEU A 103 3.80 6.65 -16.16
N PHE A 104 3.32 5.46 -15.81
CA PHE A 104 1.91 5.21 -15.56
C PHE A 104 1.37 6.07 -14.42
N TYR A 105 2.09 6.18 -13.30
CA TYR A 105 1.75 7.08 -12.20
C TYR A 105 1.71 8.54 -12.67
N LYS A 106 2.74 9.02 -13.38
CA LYS A 106 2.80 10.39 -13.90
C LYS A 106 1.61 10.69 -14.82
N LEU A 107 1.28 9.78 -15.73
CA LEU A 107 0.13 9.92 -16.64
C LEU A 107 -1.20 9.88 -15.89
N ALA A 108 -1.33 9.06 -14.85
CA ALA A 108 -2.53 9.03 -14.01
C ALA A 108 -2.77 10.35 -13.27
N ARG A 109 -1.70 10.97 -12.74
CA ARG A 109 -1.78 12.29 -12.11
C ARG A 109 -2.04 13.42 -13.12
N ALA A 110 -1.41 13.37 -14.29
CA ALA A 110 -1.53 14.43 -15.30
C ALA A 110 -2.84 14.35 -16.13
N LYS A 111 -3.33 13.14 -16.42
CA LYS A 111 -4.52 12.89 -17.25
C LYS A 111 -5.47 11.87 -16.59
N PRO A 112 -6.00 12.16 -15.38
CA PRO A 112 -6.76 11.20 -14.58
C PRO A 112 -8.01 10.67 -15.31
N LYS A 113 -8.71 11.53 -16.07
CA LYS A 113 -9.91 11.12 -16.85
C LYS A 113 -9.57 10.09 -17.93
N ALA A 114 -8.42 10.21 -18.59
CA ALA A 114 -8.00 9.28 -19.63
C ALA A 114 -7.62 7.92 -19.04
N ILE A 115 -6.84 7.92 -17.95
CA ILE A 115 -6.47 6.68 -17.25
C ILE A 115 -7.69 6.00 -16.63
N ARG A 116 -8.64 6.76 -16.08
CA ARG A 116 -9.94 6.22 -15.62
C ARG A 116 -10.66 5.47 -16.75
N ARG A 117 -10.81 6.08 -17.93
CA ARG A 117 -11.48 5.44 -19.08
C ARG A 117 -10.76 4.15 -19.48
N LEU A 118 -9.42 4.17 -19.54
CA LEU A 118 -8.61 3.01 -19.87
C LEU A 118 -8.84 1.85 -18.88
N LEU A 119 -8.74 2.12 -17.58
CA LEU A 119 -8.91 1.10 -16.54
C LEU A 119 -10.33 0.51 -16.56
N LEU A 120 -11.36 1.34 -16.64
CA LEU A 120 -12.76 0.89 -16.68
C LEU A 120 -13.06 0.08 -17.95
N ALA A 121 -12.51 0.48 -19.10
CA ALA A 121 -12.65 -0.28 -20.35
C ALA A 121 -11.99 -1.67 -20.26
N GLN A 122 -10.81 -1.76 -19.63
CA GLN A 122 -10.14 -3.04 -19.39
C GLN A 122 -10.97 -3.94 -18.48
N VAL A 123 -11.55 -3.40 -17.41
CA VAL A 123 -12.45 -4.15 -16.53
C VAL A 123 -13.69 -4.61 -17.28
N ARG A 124 -14.39 -3.73 -18.00
CA ARG A 124 -15.59 -4.10 -18.78
C ARG A 124 -15.31 -5.25 -19.74
N ARG A 125 -14.19 -5.20 -20.47
CA ARG A 125 -13.77 -6.31 -21.35
C ARG A 125 -13.54 -7.62 -20.58
N GLN A 126 -13.08 -7.53 -19.33
CA GLN A 126 -12.90 -8.70 -18.47
C GLN A 126 -14.25 -9.20 -17.94
N VAL A 127 -15.09 -8.38 -17.34
CA VAL A 127 -16.34 -8.88 -16.72
C VAL A 127 -17.45 -9.20 -17.73
N GLY A 128 -17.39 -8.65 -18.94
CA GLY A 128 -18.41 -8.76 -19.97
C GLY A 128 -19.28 -7.50 -20.06
N GLU A 129 -19.91 -7.29 -21.23
CA GLU A 129 -20.65 -6.06 -21.55
C GLU A 129 -21.87 -5.82 -20.63
N ASN A 130 -22.55 -6.88 -20.21
CA ASN A 130 -23.78 -6.80 -19.41
C ASN A 130 -23.53 -6.67 -17.89
N PHE A 131 -22.27 -6.67 -17.45
CA PHE A 131 -21.97 -6.59 -16.03
C PHE A 131 -22.19 -5.16 -15.48
N ASP A 132 -22.78 -5.04 -14.30
CA ASP A 132 -23.01 -3.76 -13.65
C ASP A 132 -21.69 -3.11 -13.22
N MET A 133 -21.23 -2.13 -14.01
CA MET A 133 -19.97 -1.45 -13.79
C MET A 133 -19.95 -0.53 -12.56
N LYS A 134 -21.08 -0.33 -11.84
CA LYS A 134 -21.05 0.38 -10.56
C LYS A 134 -20.11 -0.30 -9.56
N HIS A 135 -19.93 -1.61 -9.66
CA HIS A 135 -19.05 -2.40 -8.80
C HIS A 135 -17.56 -2.19 -9.05
N PHE A 136 -17.17 -1.51 -10.14
CA PHE A 136 -15.76 -1.23 -10.44
C PHE A 136 -15.52 0.23 -10.83
N SER A 137 -16.43 1.14 -10.47
CA SER A 137 -16.36 2.57 -10.80
C SER A 137 -16.15 3.46 -9.58
N PRO A 138 -14.90 3.64 -9.10
CA PRO A 138 -14.57 4.53 -7.97
C PRO A 138 -15.03 5.97 -8.18
N LYS A 139 -15.24 6.71 -7.08
CA LYS A 139 -15.55 8.17 -7.14
C LYS A 139 -14.29 9.05 -7.18
N TYR A 140 -13.14 8.52 -6.79
CA TYR A 140 -11.84 9.21 -6.78
C TYR A 140 -11.08 9.01 -8.10
N ASN A 141 -9.95 9.72 -8.32
CA ASN A 141 -9.12 9.57 -9.52
C ASN A 141 -8.09 8.45 -9.36
N PRO A 142 -7.65 7.79 -10.44
CA PRO A 142 -6.60 6.77 -10.36
C PRO A 142 -5.36 7.30 -9.63
N TRP A 143 -4.82 6.50 -8.70
CA TRP A 143 -3.70 6.86 -7.81
C TRP A 143 -3.95 7.92 -6.73
N ASP A 144 -5.16 8.47 -6.56
CA ASP A 144 -5.53 9.13 -5.27
C ASP A 144 -5.54 8.10 -4.12
N GLU A 145 -5.83 6.86 -4.46
CA GLU A 145 -5.66 5.66 -3.65
C GLU A 145 -4.89 4.59 -4.44
N ARG A 146 -4.33 3.61 -3.72
CA ARG A 146 -3.58 2.50 -4.35
C ARG A 146 -4.48 1.65 -5.24
N LEU A 147 -4.00 1.35 -6.45
CA LEU A 147 -4.63 0.40 -7.36
C LEU A 147 -4.50 -1.03 -6.84
N CYS A 148 -5.55 -1.82 -7.02
CA CYS A 148 -5.52 -3.25 -6.78
C CYS A 148 -5.06 -3.99 -8.03
N ALA A 149 -4.08 -4.87 -7.87
CA ALA A 149 -3.57 -5.71 -8.94
C ALA A 149 -4.31 -7.05 -8.94
N VAL A 150 -4.93 -7.41 -10.07
CA VAL A 150 -5.63 -8.69 -10.26
C VAL A 150 -4.74 -9.62 -11.09
N PRO A 151 -4.10 -10.64 -10.49
CA PRO A 151 -3.19 -11.53 -11.20
C PRO A 151 -3.91 -12.31 -12.32
N ASN A 152 -3.43 -12.18 -13.56
CA ASN A 152 -4.01 -12.86 -14.73
C ASN A 152 -5.53 -12.68 -14.94
N GLY A 153 -6.17 -11.71 -14.27
CA GLY A 153 -7.63 -11.53 -14.31
C GLY A 153 -8.43 -12.63 -13.62
N ASP A 154 -7.83 -13.35 -12.67
CA ASP A 154 -8.45 -14.44 -11.91
C ASP A 154 -9.77 -14.07 -11.22
N LEU A 155 -9.85 -12.90 -10.57
CA LEU A 155 -11.11 -12.40 -9.98
C LEU A 155 -12.22 -12.28 -11.03
N PHE A 156 -11.92 -11.68 -12.19
CA PHE A 156 -12.90 -11.52 -13.25
C PHE A 156 -13.32 -12.86 -13.86
N LYS A 157 -12.39 -13.83 -13.91
CA LYS A 157 -12.71 -15.20 -14.34
C LYS A 157 -13.69 -15.86 -13.37
N ALA A 158 -13.48 -15.74 -12.06
CA ALA A 158 -14.39 -16.28 -11.04
C ALA A 158 -15.79 -15.66 -11.15
N ILE A 159 -15.87 -14.34 -11.38
CA ILE A 159 -17.12 -13.62 -11.61
C ILE A 159 -17.85 -14.13 -12.87
N ARG A 160 -17.14 -14.22 -14.01
CA ARG A 160 -17.73 -14.71 -15.27
C ARG A 160 -18.23 -16.16 -15.18
N GLN A 161 -17.60 -16.97 -14.33
CA GLN A 161 -18.00 -18.36 -14.09
C GLN A 161 -19.17 -18.49 -13.12
N GLY A 162 -19.69 -17.37 -12.58
CA GLY A 162 -20.78 -17.37 -11.62
C GLY A 162 -20.39 -17.79 -10.20
N LYS A 163 -19.10 -18.09 -9.95
CA LYS A 163 -18.60 -18.54 -8.65
C LYS A 163 -18.44 -17.41 -7.64
N ALA A 164 -18.33 -16.18 -8.13
CA ALA A 164 -18.16 -14.99 -7.31
C ALA A 164 -19.12 -13.87 -7.73
N SER A 165 -19.63 -13.12 -6.74
CA SER A 165 -20.42 -11.91 -6.96
C SER A 165 -19.76 -10.70 -6.31
N VAL A 166 -20.13 -9.50 -6.78
CA VAL A 166 -19.72 -8.24 -6.17
C VAL A 166 -20.95 -7.44 -5.83
N VAL A 167 -21.03 -6.98 -4.58
CA VAL A 167 -22.11 -6.13 -4.07
C VAL A 167 -21.51 -4.83 -3.58
N THR A 168 -21.99 -3.70 -4.11
CA THR A 168 -21.60 -2.37 -3.65
C THR A 168 -22.73 -1.79 -2.83
N ASP A 169 -22.59 -1.79 -1.51
CA ASP A 169 -23.60 -1.27 -0.59
C ASP A 169 -23.01 -0.99 0.81
N HIS A 170 -23.85 -0.52 1.72
CA HIS A 170 -23.54 -0.29 3.13
C HIS A 170 -24.19 -1.37 3.99
N ILE A 171 -23.47 -1.79 5.01
CA ILE A 171 -23.97 -2.69 6.04
C ILE A 171 -24.92 -1.89 6.94
N GLU A 172 -26.11 -2.42 7.18
CA GLU A 172 -27.04 -1.93 8.20
C GLU A 172 -26.73 -2.63 9.52
N THR A 173 -26.80 -3.97 9.53
CA THR A 173 -26.49 -4.81 10.70
C THR A 173 -26.12 -6.22 10.26
N PHE A 174 -25.36 -6.92 11.07
CA PHE A 174 -25.24 -8.38 10.99
C PHE A 174 -26.54 -8.99 11.55
N THR A 175 -26.92 -10.13 10.98
CA THR A 175 -28.08 -10.93 11.40
C THR A 175 -27.59 -12.31 11.82
N GLU A 176 -28.48 -13.15 12.35
CA GLU A 176 -28.12 -14.53 12.68
C GLU A 176 -27.61 -15.34 11.47
N LYS A 177 -28.03 -14.97 10.25
CA LYS A 177 -27.77 -15.71 9.00
C LYS A 177 -26.73 -15.06 8.09
N GLY A 178 -26.34 -13.82 8.35
CA GLY A 178 -25.43 -13.09 7.47
C GLY A 178 -25.42 -11.58 7.72
N ILE A 179 -25.58 -10.80 6.64
CA ILE A 179 -25.46 -9.34 6.67
C ILE A 179 -26.68 -8.70 5.98
N LEU A 180 -27.42 -7.88 6.74
CA LEU A 180 -28.45 -7.01 6.19
C LEU A 180 -27.80 -5.72 5.67
N LEU A 181 -28.06 -5.40 4.40
CA LEU A 181 -27.61 -4.18 3.75
C LEU A 181 -28.65 -3.07 3.86
N LYS A 182 -28.20 -1.82 3.73
CA LYS A 182 -29.09 -0.64 3.75
C LYS A 182 -30.12 -0.61 2.61
N SER A 183 -29.86 -1.33 1.52
CA SER A 183 -30.84 -1.54 0.44
C SER A 183 -31.98 -2.48 0.81
N GLY A 184 -31.90 -3.17 1.96
CA GLY A 184 -32.84 -4.22 2.36
C GLY A 184 -32.47 -5.62 1.85
N GLN A 185 -31.45 -5.75 1.02
CA GLN A 185 -30.91 -7.06 0.64
C GLN A 185 -30.17 -7.70 1.82
N GLU A 186 -30.46 -8.97 2.10
CA GLU A 186 -29.68 -9.77 3.04
C GLU A 186 -28.70 -10.69 2.28
N LEU A 187 -27.43 -10.66 2.69
CA LEU A 187 -26.39 -11.56 2.19
C LEU A 187 -26.19 -12.69 3.20
N GLU A 188 -26.76 -13.85 2.93
CA GLU A 188 -26.52 -15.06 3.72
C GLU A 188 -25.07 -15.52 3.64
N ALA A 189 -24.50 -15.91 4.77
CA ALA A 189 -23.12 -16.37 4.86
C ALA A 189 -22.96 -17.41 5.99
N ASP A 190 -22.14 -18.41 5.74
CA ASP A 190 -21.63 -19.29 6.81
C ASP A 190 -20.31 -18.73 7.38
N ILE A 191 -19.54 -18.01 6.55
CA ILE A 191 -18.28 -17.35 6.92
C ILE A 191 -18.29 -15.90 6.43
N ILE A 192 -17.92 -14.97 7.32
CA ILE A 192 -17.68 -13.57 7.00
C ILE A 192 -16.21 -13.24 7.18
N ILE A 193 -15.57 -12.72 6.14
CA ILE A 193 -14.15 -12.36 6.16
C ILE A 193 -14.00 -10.83 6.17
N THR A 194 -13.41 -10.28 7.22
CA THR A 194 -13.23 -8.82 7.40
C THR A 194 -11.93 -8.33 6.75
N ALA A 195 -11.89 -8.31 5.42
CA ALA A 195 -10.78 -7.76 4.62
C ALA A 195 -10.76 -6.21 4.61
N THR A 196 -10.90 -5.60 5.79
CA THR A 196 -11.16 -4.17 6.02
C THR A 196 -9.93 -3.28 6.09
N GLY A 197 -8.76 -3.82 5.77
CA GLY A 197 -7.50 -3.08 5.68
C GLY A 197 -6.68 -3.11 6.96
N LEU A 198 -5.91 -2.04 7.20
CA LEU A 198 -4.83 -1.99 8.18
C LEU A 198 -4.86 -0.66 8.92
N ASP A 199 -4.27 -0.63 10.12
CA ASP A 199 -3.85 0.62 10.74
C ASP A 199 -2.36 0.85 10.47
N LEU A 200 -2.05 2.07 9.99
CA LEU A 200 -0.68 2.45 9.69
C LEU A 200 0.08 2.63 11.00
N GLN A 201 1.13 1.83 11.17
CA GLN A 201 2.00 1.86 12.34
C GLN A 201 3.42 2.19 11.88
N LEU A 202 3.93 3.33 12.30
CA LEU A 202 5.33 3.69 12.07
C LEU A 202 6.23 3.07 13.12
N MET A 203 7.50 2.86 12.76
CA MET A 203 8.57 2.45 13.69
C MET A 203 8.23 1.17 14.47
N GLY A 204 7.45 0.26 13.88
CA GLY A 204 7.05 -0.97 14.55
C GLY A 204 6.14 -0.77 15.78
N GLY A 205 5.68 0.44 16.07
CA GLY A 205 4.92 0.75 17.29
C GLY A 205 5.79 1.02 18.51
N MET A 206 7.10 1.28 18.32
CA MET A 206 8.00 1.66 19.41
C MET A 206 7.57 2.98 20.06
N GLU A 207 7.70 3.03 21.38
CA GLU A 207 7.72 4.28 22.14
C GLU A 207 9.17 4.80 22.11
N LEU A 208 9.34 6.05 21.66
CA LEU A 208 10.65 6.66 21.52
C LEU A 208 10.84 7.71 22.60
N GLU A 209 12.05 7.78 23.13
CA GLU A 209 12.47 8.81 24.08
C GLU A 209 13.79 9.44 23.61
N MET A 210 13.98 10.71 23.96
CA MET A 210 15.22 11.44 23.75
C MET A 210 15.51 12.25 25.02
N ASP A 211 16.70 12.07 25.59
CA ASP A 211 17.13 12.69 26.85
C ASP A 211 16.14 12.46 28.00
N GLY A 212 15.61 11.24 28.11
CA GLY A 212 14.64 10.83 29.14
C GLY A 212 13.24 11.42 28.98
N LYS A 213 12.91 11.99 27.82
CA LYS A 213 11.57 12.54 27.52
C LYS A 213 10.93 11.83 26.34
N PRO A 214 9.61 11.54 26.39
CA PRO A 214 8.87 11.02 25.25
C PRO A 214 9.06 11.88 24.00
N LEU A 215 9.42 11.24 22.89
CA LEU A 215 9.65 11.86 21.60
C LEU A 215 8.40 11.76 20.72
N ASP A 216 7.74 12.91 20.52
CA ASP A 216 6.61 13.02 19.62
C ASP A 216 7.07 13.15 18.16
N MET A 217 7.08 12.02 17.45
CA MET A 217 7.50 11.97 16.05
C MET A 217 6.63 12.83 15.12
N SER A 218 5.39 13.15 15.49
CA SER A 218 4.50 13.99 14.67
C SER A 218 4.98 15.44 14.54
N LYS A 219 5.86 15.89 15.45
CA LYS A 219 6.50 17.21 15.47
C LYS A 219 7.86 17.24 14.77
N THR A 220 8.36 16.08 14.38
CA THR A 220 9.62 15.95 13.62
C THR A 220 9.36 16.11 12.13
N MET A 221 10.43 16.31 11.35
CA MET A 221 10.36 16.38 9.90
C MET A 221 11.31 15.35 9.30
N ASN A 222 10.88 14.64 8.28
CA ASN A 222 11.70 13.63 7.64
C ASN A 222 12.84 14.24 6.80
N TYR A 223 14.04 13.66 6.91
CA TYR A 223 15.22 13.97 6.11
C TYR A 223 15.51 12.82 5.13
N LYS A 224 15.50 13.12 3.82
CA LYS A 224 15.75 12.23 2.68
C LYS A 224 14.88 10.95 2.60
N GLY A 225 13.80 10.86 3.37
CA GLY A 225 13.04 9.63 3.53
C GLY A 225 13.67 8.61 4.48
N VAL A 226 14.68 9.01 5.26
CA VAL A 226 15.54 8.08 6.03
C VAL A 226 15.62 8.47 7.50
N MET A 227 16.04 9.69 7.82
CA MET A 227 16.22 10.17 9.21
C MET A 227 15.19 11.25 9.56
N PHE A 228 15.29 11.84 10.75
CA PHE A 228 14.33 12.83 11.25
C PHE A 228 15.04 14.05 11.85
N ARG A 229 14.53 15.24 11.55
CA ARG A 229 14.96 16.54 12.07
C ARG A 229 15.14 16.46 13.57
N ASP A 230 16.34 16.83 14.03
CA ASP A 230 16.71 16.91 15.45
C ASP A 230 16.71 15.57 16.21
N VAL A 231 16.58 14.43 15.52
CA VAL A 231 16.67 13.09 16.14
C VAL A 231 18.02 12.45 15.80
N PRO A 232 18.91 12.27 16.78
CA PRO A 232 20.23 11.70 16.55
C PRO A 232 20.17 10.20 16.25
N ASN A 233 21.02 9.73 15.33
CA ASN A 233 21.28 8.30 15.06
C ASN A 233 20.04 7.42 14.78
N PHE A 234 18.90 8.02 14.45
CA PHE A 234 17.66 7.30 14.22
C PHE A 234 17.27 7.35 12.75
N ALA A 235 17.04 6.16 12.17
CA ALA A 235 16.65 6.00 10.78
C ALA A 235 15.48 5.02 10.63
N MET A 236 14.63 5.26 9.64
CA MET A 236 13.50 4.42 9.30
C MET A 236 13.52 4.10 7.81
N VAL A 237 13.31 2.82 7.48
CA VAL A 237 13.04 2.39 6.12
C VAL A 237 11.54 2.56 5.84
N PHE A 238 11.20 3.49 4.96
CA PHE A 238 9.82 3.67 4.51
C PHE A 238 9.75 3.56 2.99
N GLY A 239 8.85 2.71 2.48
CA GLY A 239 8.72 2.42 1.06
C GLY A 239 7.92 3.45 0.25
N TYR A 240 7.90 3.28 -1.07
CA TYR A 240 7.03 4.08 -1.94
C TYR A 240 5.55 3.73 -1.75
N THR A 241 4.68 4.72 -1.90
CA THR A 241 3.23 4.47 -2.01
C THR A 241 2.83 4.10 -3.44
N ASN A 242 3.57 4.58 -4.43
CA ASN A 242 3.29 4.36 -5.86
C ASN A 242 4.16 3.30 -6.54
N ALA A 243 5.14 2.74 -5.83
CA ALA A 243 6.09 1.74 -6.33
C ALA A 243 6.35 0.62 -5.32
N SER A 244 7.15 -0.37 -5.73
CA SER A 244 7.60 -1.45 -4.83
C SER A 244 8.38 -0.87 -3.65
N TRP A 245 8.09 -1.37 -2.45
CA TRP A 245 8.78 -0.98 -1.22
C TRP A 245 10.26 -1.36 -1.23
N THR A 246 10.60 -2.50 -1.84
CA THR A 246 11.99 -3.00 -1.91
C THR A 246 12.92 -2.02 -2.63
N LEU A 247 12.42 -1.28 -3.62
CA LEU A 247 13.23 -0.30 -4.36
C LEU A 247 13.76 0.82 -3.46
N LYS A 248 12.93 1.31 -2.53
CA LYS A 248 13.32 2.35 -1.58
C LYS A 248 14.18 1.77 -0.46
N ALA A 249 13.83 0.59 0.03
CA ALA A 249 14.60 -0.10 1.06
C ALA A 249 16.07 -0.30 0.64
N ASP A 250 16.32 -0.78 -0.57
CA ASP A 250 17.68 -0.99 -1.10
C ASP A 250 18.54 0.29 -1.02
N ILE A 251 18.03 1.41 -1.54
CA ILE A 251 18.78 2.68 -1.61
C ILE A 251 18.88 3.39 -0.25
N THR A 252 17.89 3.20 0.62
CA THR A 252 17.95 3.69 2.01
C THR A 252 19.04 2.97 2.79
N LEU A 253 19.09 1.64 2.69
CA LEU A 253 20.12 0.83 3.38
C LEU A 253 21.52 1.15 2.85
N GLU A 254 21.68 1.34 1.54
CA GLU A 254 22.95 1.78 0.95
C GLU A 254 23.39 3.14 1.49
N TYR A 255 22.48 4.11 1.59
CA TYR A 255 22.77 5.41 2.21
C TYR A 255 23.20 5.26 3.67
N LEU A 256 22.51 4.44 4.46
CA LEU A 256 22.89 4.17 5.86
C LEU A 256 24.27 3.54 5.98
N CYS A 257 24.63 2.57 5.13
CA CYS A 257 25.98 2.02 5.12
C CYS A 257 27.05 3.07 4.79
N ARG A 258 26.76 3.99 3.86
CA ARG A 258 27.67 5.10 3.53
C ARG A 258 27.80 6.08 4.70
N LEU A 259 26.69 6.36 5.40
CA LEU A 259 26.67 7.21 6.59
C LEU A 259 27.51 6.63 7.72
N LEU A 260 27.31 5.35 8.06
CA LEU A 260 28.08 4.69 9.11
C LEU A 260 29.58 4.68 8.80
N LYS A 261 29.98 4.34 7.56
CA LYS A 261 31.38 4.41 7.13
C LYS A 261 31.98 5.82 7.24
N LEU A 262 31.17 6.85 6.99
CA LEU A 262 31.62 8.24 7.13
C LEU A 262 31.79 8.62 8.60
N MET A 263 30.88 8.19 9.48
CA MET A 263 30.99 8.37 10.92
C MET A 263 32.27 7.71 11.46
N ASP A 264 32.55 6.46 11.06
CA ASP A 264 33.78 5.74 11.41
C ASP A 264 35.02 6.52 10.95
N LYS A 265 35.03 6.97 9.69
CA LYS A 265 36.15 7.75 9.12
C LYS A 265 36.38 9.08 9.85
N LYS A 266 35.31 9.73 10.32
CA LYS A 266 35.39 11.00 11.06
C LYS A 266 35.64 10.81 12.56
N GLY A 267 35.55 9.58 13.09
CA GLY A 267 35.60 9.31 14.53
C GLY A 267 34.43 9.94 15.28
N MET A 268 33.23 9.94 14.68
CA MET A 268 32.03 10.59 15.23
C MET A 268 31.01 9.55 15.69
N GLN A 269 30.44 9.74 16.88
CA GLN A 269 29.50 8.82 17.51
C GLN A 269 28.04 9.20 17.24
N GLN A 270 27.79 10.48 16.96
CA GLN A 270 26.45 11.01 16.74
C GLN A 270 26.35 11.72 15.40
N VAL A 271 25.22 11.54 14.72
CA VAL A 271 24.83 12.32 13.56
C VAL A 271 23.35 12.72 13.64
N THR A 272 23.08 13.98 13.36
CA THR A 272 21.74 14.57 13.48
C THR A 272 21.46 15.49 12.30
N PRO A 273 20.38 15.28 11.52
CA PRO A 273 19.97 16.25 10.50
C PRO A 273 19.34 17.47 11.18
N ARG A 274 19.90 18.66 10.91
CA ARG A 274 19.45 19.93 11.49
C ARG A 274 18.84 20.83 10.42
N LEU A 275 17.62 21.33 10.66
CA LEU A 275 17.01 22.30 9.76
C LEU A 275 17.57 23.69 10.06
N THR A 276 18.60 24.10 9.34
CA THR A 276 19.23 25.44 9.45
C THR A 276 18.70 26.42 8.39
N GLU A 277 18.14 25.91 7.30
CA GLU A 277 17.63 26.71 6.19
C GLU A 277 16.24 27.31 6.51
N ARG A 278 16.03 28.58 6.15
CA ARG A 278 14.73 29.24 6.25
C ARG A 278 13.81 28.87 5.05
N GLY A 279 12.50 28.98 5.26
CA GLY A 279 11.51 28.81 4.19
C GLY A 279 11.22 27.36 3.79
N VAL A 280 11.54 26.37 4.63
CA VAL A 280 11.00 25.01 4.48
C VAL A 280 9.62 25.00 5.14
N GLU A 281 8.59 24.75 4.33
CA GLU A 281 7.21 24.62 4.81
C GLU A 281 6.90 23.17 5.19
N GLU A 282 6.10 22.97 6.24
CA GLU A 282 5.67 21.65 6.67
C GLU A 282 4.49 21.14 5.83
N LEU A 283 4.64 19.93 5.30
CA LEU A 283 3.63 19.20 4.55
C LEU A 283 3.33 17.86 5.24
N PRO A 284 2.14 17.27 5.01
CA PRO A 284 1.82 15.93 5.50
C PRO A 284 2.80 14.88 4.99
N PHE A 285 3.16 13.88 5.80
CA PHE A 285 4.11 12.80 5.43
C PHE A 285 3.76 12.10 4.11
N LEU A 286 2.48 11.85 3.90
CA LEU A 286 1.92 11.12 2.76
C LEU A 286 0.81 11.94 2.13
N ASP A 287 0.86 12.05 0.82
CA ASP A 287 -0.21 12.64 0.01
C ASP A 287 -1.10 11.54 -0.57
N MET A 288 -2.00 11.00 0.26
CA MET A 288 -2.97 9.97 -0.12
C MET A 288 -4.33 10.19 0.54
N GLN A 289 -5.41 9.89 -0.18
CA GLN A 289 -6.78 10.10 0.31
C GLN A 289 -7.39 8.89 1.04
N SER A 290 -6.70 7.74 1.03
CA SER A 290 -7.18 6.50 1.64
C SER A 290 -7.44 6.64 3.14
N GLY A 291 -8.51 6.00 3.62
CA GLY A 291 -8.97 6.12 5.01
C GLY A 291 -7.92 5.74 6.06
N TYR A 292 -7.13 4.68 5.82
CA TYR A 292 -6.08 4.25 6.76
C TYR A 292 -4.94 5.28 6.88
N VAL A 293 -4.62 6.02 5.81
CA VAL A 293 -3.63 7.11 5.85
C VAL A 293 -4.21 8.26 6.65
N LYS A 294 -5.45 8.69 6.34
CA LYS A 294 -6.11 9.80 7.03
C LYS A 294 -6.21 9.60 8.54
N ARG A 295 -6.53 8.40 9.01
CA ARG A 295 -6.56 8.07 10.45
C ARG A 295 -5.20 8.21 11.13
N ALA A 296 -4.12 7.96 10.40
CA ALA A 296 -2.77 7.98 10.94
C ALA A 296 -2.08 9.34 10.79
N LEU A 297 -2.48 10.19 9.84
CA LEU A 297 -1.86 11.49 9.54
C LEU A 297 -1.46 12.33 10.77
N PRO A 298 -2.31 12.46 11.83
CA PRO A 298 -1.94 13.23 13.02
C PRO A 298 -0.73 12.67 13.78
N LYS A 299 -0.43 11.38 13.64
CA LYS A 299 0.66 10.66 14.31
C LYS A 299 1.92 10.54 13.46
N LEU A 300 1.88 10.97 12.19
CA LEU A 300 3.01 10.84 11.26
C LEU A 300 3.92 12.06 11.34
N PRO A 301 5.25 11.88 11.14
CA PRO A 301 6.19 12.99 11.00
C PRO A 301 5.85 13.86 9.80
N LYS A 302 6.31 15.10 9.77
CA LYS A 302 6.11 15.99 8.62
C LYS A 302 7.12 15.70 7.51
N GLN A 303 6.88 16.25 6.34
CA GLN A 303 7.90 16.40 5.29
C GLN A 303 8.00 17.88 4.89
N GLY A 304 9.09 18.28 4.24
CA GLY A 304 9.28 19.61 3.70
C GLY A 304 8.74 19.79 2.27
N ASN A 305 8.58 21.03 1.84
CA ASN A 305 8.24 21.39 0.45
C ASN A 305 9.40 21.25 -0.55
N LYS A 306 10.66 21.20 -0.06
CA LYS A 306 11.92 21.10 -0.84
C LYS A 306 12.91 20.08 -0.26
N ALA A 307 13.88 19.64 -1.08
CA ALA A 307 14.96 18.76 -0.65
C ALA A 307 15.88 19.46 0.37
N PRO A 308 16.53 18.73 1.29
CA PRO A 308 16.47 17.27 1.49
C PRO A 308 15.28 16.81 2.34
N TRP A 309 14.39 17.72 2.74
CA TRP A 309 13.26 17.45 3.64
C TRP A 309 12.02 16.86 2.96
N LYS A 310 11.99 16.85 1.63
CA LYS A 310 10.88 16.33 0.83
C LYS A 310 11.03 14.84 0.54
N LEU A 311 9.97 14.07 0.78
CA LEU A 311 9.91 12.66 0.41
C LEU A 311 9.50 12.54 -1.07
N HIS A 312 10.46 12.26 -1.94
CA HIS A 312 10.16 12.02 -3.34
C HIS A 312 9.50 10.63 -3.51
N GLN A 313 8.24 10.58 -3.95
CA GLN A 313 7.60 9.33 -4.42
C GLN A 313 8.11 8.98 -5.83
N ASN A 314 9.44 9.02 -6.03
CA ASN A 314 10.10 8.87 -7.32
C ASN A 314 11.48 8.21 -7.15
N TYR A 315 11.60 6.99 -7.68
CA TYR A 315 12.81 6.19 -7.56
C TYR A 315 14.06 6.83 -8.19
N ALA A 316 13.94 7.51 -9.33
CA ALA A 316 15.08 8.13 -9.98
C ALA A 316 15.64 9.31 -9.17
N MET A 317 14.75 10.16 -8.64
CA MET A 317 15.14 11.29 -7.78
C MET A 317 15.77 10.80 -6.47
N ASP A 318 15.18 9.79 -5.84
CA ASP A 318 15.74 9.22 -4.62
C ASP A 318 17.07 8.50 -4.85
N MET A 319 17.25 7.84 -5.99
CA MET A 319 18.53 7.23 -6.33
C MET A 319 19.61 8.30 -6.50
N ALA A 320 19.30 9.42 -7.16
CA ALA A 320 20.22 10.56 -7.23
C ALA A 320 20.57 11.10 -5.84
N MET A 321 19.58 11.28 -4.96
CA MET A 321 19.75 11.84 -3.61
C MET A 321 20.46 10.89 -2.63
N LEU A 322 20.12 9.60 -2.61
CA LEU A 322 20.55 8.64 -1.60
C LEU A 322 21.77 7.83 -2.02
N ARG A 323 21.84 7.39 -3.28
CA ARG A 323 22.95 6.55 -3.77
C ARG A 323 24.14 7.40 -4.19
N PHE A 324 23.88 8.46 -4.94
CA PHE A 324 24.93 9.28 -5.53
C PHE A 324 25.16 10.61 -4.81
N GLY A 325 24.17 11.11 -4.08
CA GLY A 325 24.27 12.35 -3.31
C GLY A 325 25.24 12.22 -2.12
N GLU A 326 25.78 13.35 -1.69
CA GLU A 326 26.67 13.43 -0.54
C GLU A 326 25.92 13.10 0.76
N VAL A 327 26.65 12.48 1.68
CA VAL A 327 26.14 12.21 3.03
C VAL A 327 26.30 13.46 3.90
N ASP A 328 27.48 14.08 3.87
CA ASP A 328 27.80 15.34 4.54
C ASP A 328 27.39 16.51 3.63
N ASP A 329 26.10 16.77 3.55
CA ASP A 329 25.49 17.73 2.63
C ASP A 329 25.25 19.11 3.25
N GLY A 330 25.93 19.42 4.36
CA GLY A 330 25.75 20.65 5.13
C GLY A 330 24.50 20.71 6.01
N VAL A 331 23.60 19.72 5.92
CA VAL A 331 22.43 19.57 6.81
C VAL A 331 22.72 18.61 7.96
N MET A 332 23.60 17.63 7.72
CA MET A 332 24.01 16.65 8.73
C MET A 332 25.05 17.25 9.69
N THR A 333 24.72 17.27 10.97
CA THR A 333 25.66 17.65 12.04
C THR A 333 26.24 16.39 12.66
N PHE A 334 27.57 16.26 12.63
CA PHE A 334 28.30 15.16 13.27
C PHE A 334 28.92 15.63 14.59
N SER A 335 28.84 14.82 15.65
CA SER A 335 29.28 15.18 17.00
C SER A 335 29.73 13.95 17.80
N ASN A 336 30.46 14.22 18.88
CA ASN A 336 30.76 13.29 19.97
C ASN A 336 30.19 13.90 21.26
N PRO A 337 28.90 13.69 21.58
CA PRO A 337 28.34 14.14 22.85
C PRO A 337 29.08 13.46 24.01
N ASN A 338 29.32 14.21 25.08
CA ASN A 338 30.06 13.75 26.26
C ASN A 338 29.29 12.72 27.08
#